data_AF-A0A0D0DD49-F1
#
_entry.id   AF-A0A0D0DD49-F1
#
_cell.length_a   1.000
_cell.length_b   1.000
_cell.length_c   1.000
_cell.angle_alpha   90.00
_cell.angle_beta   90.00
_cell.angle_gamma   90.00
#
_symmetry.space_group_name_H-M   'P 1'
#
loop_
_entity.id
_entity.type
_entity.pdbx_description
1 polymer ?
#
loop_
_entity_poly.entity_id
_entity_poly.type
_entity_poly.pdbx_seq_one_letter_code
_entity_poly.pdbx_strand_id
1 'polypeptide(L)'
;MLSVLSLPLLALSFALPQASAHYRPVAAAWYTGWHALEGLPLSHVSWDKYNTLIYAVAATTPSVHNLSLDASEPTVLPQFVDEAHKHGVAAHVALGGWTASRWFSSNVATPKNRTAFVKTVVDFAQQYKIDGLDFDWEYPNAIGIGCNTISPNDTKNFLSFLQELRKNPVGATLTLSAATHVLPFVDATGGRSTDVTGFAK
;
A
#
# COMPACT_ATOMS: atom_id res chain seq x y z
N MET A 1 -35.78 -55.99 40.29
CA MET A 1 -36.04 -55.13 39.11
C MET A 1 -35.76 -53.69 39.54
N LEU A 2 -34.59 -53.13 39.24
CA LEU A 2 -34.29 -51.72 39.51
C LEU A 2 -34.76 -50.88 38.32
N SER A 3 -35.60 -49.89 38.58
CA SER A 3 -36.06 -48.88 37.63
C SER A 3 -35.08 -47.70 37.65
N VAL A 4 -34.53 -47.36 36.49
CA VAL A 4 -33.67 -46.17 36.31
C VAL A 4 -34.53 -45.07 35.67
N LEU A 5 -34.79 -43.99 36.41
CA LEU A 5 -35.39 -42.77 35.87
C LEU A 5 -34.33 -41.97 35.10
N SER A 6 -34.53 -41.78 33.79
CA SER A 6 -33.79 -40.83 32.97
C SER A 6 -34.43 -39.43 33.06
N LEU A 7 -33.72 -38.45 33.61
CA LEU A 7 -34.10 -37.04 33.46
C LEU A 7 -33.60 -36.51 32.10
N PRO A 8 -34.42 -35.76 31.33
CA PRO A 8 -33.97 -35.12 30.11
C PRO A 8 -33.15 -33.85 30.45
N LEU A 9 -31.97 -33.75 29.84
CA LEU A 9 -31.10 -32.59 29.92
C LEU A 9 -31.66 -31.49 28.99
N LEU A 10 -32.17 -30.40 29.56
CA LEU A 10 -32.63 -29.24 28.79
C LEU A 10 -31.39 -28.42 28.35
N ALA A 11 -31.01 -28.52 27.08
CA ALA A 11 -29.94 -27.69 26.52
C ALA A 11 -30.49 -26.29 26.20
N LEU A 12 -30.11 -25.29 27.00
CA LEU A 12 -30.32 -23.88 26.66
C LEU A 12 -29.38 -23.51 25.50
N SER A 13 -29.94 -23.33 24.30
CA SER A 13 -29.22 -22.76 23.16
C SER A 13 -29.13 -21.25 23.37
N PHE A 14 -27.94 -20.75 23.72
CA PHE A 14 -27.66 -19.32 23.63
C PHE A 14 -27.40 -18.98 22.15
N ALA A 15 -28.36 -18.32 21.52
CA ALA A 15 -28.13 -17.68 20.22
C ALA A 15 -27.15 -16.52 20.42
N LEU A 16 -25.92 -16.68 19.93
CA LEU A 16 -24.97 -15.58 19.84
C LEU A 16 -25.54 -14.54 18.86
N PRO A 17 -25.45 -13.22 19.15
CA PRO A 17 -25.83 -12.20 18.19
C PRO A 17 -24.93 -12.33 16.96
N GLN A 18 -25.50 -12.63 15.80
CA GLN A 18 -24.82 -12.44 14.53
C GLN A 18 -24.62 -10.93 14.35
N ALA A 19 -23.43 -10.44 14.69
CA ALA A 19 -22.99 -9.13 14.22
C ALA A 19 -22.90 -9.22 12.70
N SER A 20 -23.87 -8.64 11.99
CA SER A 20 -23.73 -8.39 10.56
C SER A 20 -22.56 -7.42 10.40
N ALA A 21 -21.42 -7.92 9.92
CA ALA A 21 -20.31 -7.08 9.53
C ALA A 21 -20.80 -6.16 8.40
N HIS A 22 -21.16 -4.93 8.74
CA HIS A 22 -21.53 -3.93 7.75
C HIS A 22 -20.32 -3.69 6.86
N TYR A 23 -20.45 -4.03 5.58
CA TYR A 23 -19.46 -3.69 4.56
C TYR A 23 -19.26 -2.17 4.56
N ARG A 24 -18.09 -1.72 5.01
CA ARG A 24 -17.67 -0.33 4.87
C ARG A 24 -16.79 -0.26 3.61
N PRO A 25 -17.22 0.45 2.55
CA PRO A 25 -16.38 0.62 1.37
C PRO A 25 -15.09 1.36 1.76
N VAL A 26 -14.01 1.08 1.04
CA VAL A 26 -12.80 1.89 1.13
C VAL A 26 -13.10 3.26 0.52
N ALA A 27 -12.94 4.31 1.32
CA ALA A 27 -13.07 5.70 0.89
C ALA A 27 -11.70 6.35 1.06
N ALA A 28 -10.95 6.39 -0.05
CA ALA A 28 -9.58 6.87 -0.08
C ALA A 28 -9.41 8.08 -1.00
N ALA A 29 -8.44 8.93 -0.68
CA ALA A 29 -7.99 10.01 -1.54
C ALA A 29 -6.49 10.27 -1.36
N TRP A 30 -5.87 10.91 -2.35
CA TRP A 30 -4.50 11.39 -2.25
C TRP A 30 -4.47 12.80 -1.63
N TYR A 31 -3.52 13.02 -0.73
CA TYR A 31 -3.13 14.33 -0.23
C TYR A 31 -1.76 14.68 -0.81
N THR A 32 -1.72 15.73 -1.61
CA THR A 32 -0.51 16.20 -2.29
C THR A 32 0.30 17.09 -1.35
N GLY A 33 1.36 16.56 -0.76
CA GLY A 33 2.14 17.29 0.24
C GLY A 33 2.71 18.62 -0.27
N TRP A 34 3.07 18.70 -1.55
CA TRP A 34 3.56 19.93 -2.21
C TRP A 34 2.56 21.10 -2.26
N HIS A 35 1.30 20.92 -1.88
CA HIS A 35 0.32 22.02 -1.70
C HIS A 35 0.06 22.36 -0.23
N ALA A 36 0.72 21.67 0.71
CA ALA A 36 0.45 21.80 2.14
C ALA A 36 0.77 23.20 2.69
N LEU A 37 1.81 23.83 2.16
CA LEU A 37 2.25 25.17 2.57
C LEU A 37 1.60 26.28 1.72
N GLU A 38 0.99 25.92 0.60
CA GLU A 38 0.42 26.83 -0.39
C GLU A 38 -0.95 26.33 -0.87
N GLY A 39 -2.00 26.70 -0.13
CA GLY A 39 -3.40 26.57 -0.55
C GLY A 39 -4.18 25.40 0.05
N LEU A 40 -3.55 24.26 0.32
CA LEU A 40 -4.21 23.07 0.87
C LEU A 40 -3.51 22.54 2.13
N PRO A 41 -3.47 23.31 3.24
CA PRO A 41 -2.94 22.83 4.51
C PRO A 41 -3.77 21.66 5.07
N LEU A 42 -3.18 20.88 5.98
CA LEU A 42 -3.85 19.73 6.62
C LEU A 42 -5.17 20.09 7.32
N SER A 43 -5.30 21.33 7.81
CA SER A 43 -6.53 21.83 8.42
C SER A 43 -7.71 21.94 7.44
N HIS A 44 -7.47 21.90 6.14
CA HIS A 44 -8.53 21.91 5.11
C HIS A 44 -8.97 20.50 4.71
N VAL A 45 -8.31 19.45 5.19
CA VAL A 45 -8.67 18.07 4.88
C VAL A 45 -10.01 17.73 5.56
N SER A 46 -10.98 17.29 4.77
CA SER A 46 -12.26 16.76 5.29
C SER A 46 -12.08 15.31 5.75
N TRP A 47 -11.42 15.11 6.89
CA TRP A 47 -11.04 13.79 7.42
C TRP A 47 -12.22 12.83 7.57
N ASP A 48 -13.41 13.33 7.91
CA ASP A 48 -14.64 12.58 8.12
C ASP A 48 -15.18 11.90 6.85
N LYS A 49 -14.72 12.31 5.66
CA LYS A 49 -15.15 11.72 4.37
C LYS A 49 -14.36 10.48 3.96
N TYR A 50 -13.26 10.18 4.64
CA TYR A 50 -12.33 9.13 4.24
C TYR A 50 -12.06 8.16 5.40
N ASN A 51 -11.75 6.92 5.07
CA ASN A 51 -11.18 5.96 6.03
C ASN A 51 -9.71 5.65 5.74
N THR A 52 -9.18 6.16 4.64
CA THR A 52 -7.77 6.07 4.26
C THR A 52 -7.37 7.34 3.53
N LEU A 53 -6.22 7.93 3.83
CA LEU A 53 -5.63 8.97 2.99
C LEU A 53 -4.21 8.58 2.61
N ILE A 54 -3.82 8.93 1.38
CA ILE A 54 -2.54 8.56 0.78
C ILE A 54 -1.72 9.83 0.59
N TYR A 55 -0.62 9.98 1.32
CA TYR A 55 0.31 11.07 1.13
C TYR A 55 1.11 10.87 -0.16
N ALA A 56 0.95 11.79 -1.11
CA ALA A 56 1.76 11.87 -2.31
C ALA A 56 2.92 12.85 -2.08
N VAL A 57 4.18 12.47 -2.26
CA VAL A 57 4.68 11.15 -2.66
C VAL A 57 6.12 10.97 -2.16
N ALA A 58 6.51 9.71 -1.88
CA ALA A 58 7.90 9.34 -1.70
C ALA A 58 8.47 8.80 -3.01
N ALA A 59 9.55 9.40 -3.50
CA ALA A 59 10.20 9.07 -4.74
C ALA A 59 11.19 7.92 -4.59
N THR A 60 11.22 7.04 -5.61
CA THR A 60 12.33 6.10 -5.78
C THR A 60 13.60 6.85 -6.17
N THR A 61 14.76 6.36 -5.74
CA THR A 61 16.07 6.95 -6.08
C THR A 61 16.95 5.91 -6.79
N PRO A 62 18.10 6.32 -7.39
CA PRO A 62 19.05 5.37 -7.96
C PRO A 62 19.62 4.37 -6.95
N SER A 63 19.47 4.62 -5.65
CA SER A 63 19.90 3.73 -4.57
C SER A 63 18.71 2.93 -4.05
N VAL A 64 18.87 1.61 -3.94
CA VAL A 64 17.88 0.73 -3.28
C VAL A 64 17.77 0.96 -1.78
N HIS A 65 18.64 1.79 -1.19
CA HIS A 65 18.76 1.97 0.26
C HIS A 65 18.02 3.19 0.80
N ASN A 66 17.37 3.99 -0.03
CA ASN A 66 16.59 5.14 0.44
C ASN A 66 15.39 5.45 -0.48
N LEU A 67 14.50 6.27 0.07
CA LEU A 67 13.43 6.97 -0.63
C LEU A 67 13.66 8.46 -0.43
N SER A 68 13.25 9.30 -1.39
CA SER A 68 13.30 10.76 -1.25
C SER A 68 11.89 11.32 -1.03
N LEU A 69 11.76 12.33 -0.18
CA LEU A 69 10.52 13.09 -0.01
C LEU A 69 10.56 14.43 -0.75
N ASP A 70 11.59 14.69 -1.55
CA ASP A 70 11.82 15.98 -2.23
C ASP A 70 10.79 16.23 -3.36
N ALA A 71 10.05 15.20 -3.77
CA ALA A 71 8.92 15.32 -4.68
C ALA A 71 7.63 15.79 -3.97
N SER A 72 7.69 16.05 -2.66
CA SER A 72 6.58 16.49 -1.81
C SER A 72 7.11 17.39 -0.68
N GLU A 73 6.50 17.35 0.51
CA GLU A 73 6.89 18.18 1.66
C GLU A 73 7.35 17.36 2.88
N PRO A 74 8.66 17.09 3.04
CA PRO A 74 9.18 16.17 4.05
C PRO A 74 8.75 16.49 5.49
N THR A 75 8.61 17.79 5.81
CA THR A 75 8.23 18.25 7.16
C THR A 75 6.74 18.03 7.47
N VAL A 76 5.91 17.83 6.45
CA VAL A 76 4.46 17.66 6.57
C VAL A 76 4.08 16.20 6.76
N LEU A 77 4.85 15.24 6.25
CA LEU A 77 4.51 13.81 6.35
C LEU A 77 4.26 13.35 7.80
N PRO A 78 5.12 13.65 8.81
CA PRO A 78 4.83 13.28 10.19
C PRO A 78 3.52 13.89 10.72
N GLN A 79 3.24 15.15 10.37
CA GLN A 79 2.01 15.85 10.78
C GLN A 79 0.78 15.22 10.13
N PHE A 80 0.89 14.84 8.86
CA PHE A 80 -0.16 14.15 8.13
C PHE A 80 -0.53 12.82 8.80
N VAL A 81 0.46 12.01 9.18
CA VAL A 81 0.23 10.73 9.87
C VAL A 81 -0.43 10.97 11.23
N ASP A 82 0.09 11.91 12.02
CA ASP A 82 -0.47 12.23 13.34
C ASP A 82 -1.93 12.70 13.24
N GLU A 83 -2.27 13.57 12.29
CA GLU A 83 -3.64 14.03 12.08
C GLU A 83 -4.56 12.92 11.58
N ALA A 84 -4.11 12.09 10.63
CA ALA A 84 -4.88 10.94 10.16
C ALA A 84 -5.26 10.01 11.33
N HIS A 85 -4.29 9.66 12.18
CA HIS A 85 -4.51 8.81 13.34
C HIS A 85 -5.46 9.43 14.37
N LYS A 86 -5.37 10.75 14.63
CA LYS A 86 -6.33 11.45 15.51
C LYS A 86 -7.77 11.37 15.01
N HIS A 87 -7.95 11.34 13.69
CA HIS A 87 -9.26 11.23 13.05
C HIS A 87 -9.71 9.79 12.79
N GLY A 88 -8.93 8.78 13.18
CA GLY A 88 -9.24 7.36 12.93
C GLY A 88 -9.16 6.98 11.44
N VAL A 89 -8.37 7.72 10.67
CA VAL A 89 -8.10 7.51 9.24
C VAL A 89 -6.76 6.80 9.09
N ALA A 90 -6.70 5.75 8.26
CA ALA A 90 -5.44 5.08 7.97
C ALA A 90 -4.53 5.99 7.12
N ALA A 91 -3.29 6.19 7.57
CA ALA A 91 -2.29 6.97 6.87
C ALA A 91 -1.50 6.07 5.92
N HIS A 92 -1.57 6.34 4.63
CA HIS A 92 -0.78 5.65 3.61
C HIS A 92 0.21 6.62 2.96
N VAL A 93 1.27 6.09 2.37
CA VAL A 93 2.20 6.87 1.54
C VAL A 93 2.27 6.24 0.16
N ALA A 94 2.09 7.07 -0.87
CA ALA A 94 2.37 6.66 -2.24
C ALA A 94 3.89 6.62 -2.46
N LEU A 95 4.38 5.50 -3.00
CA LEU A 95 5.73 5.38 -3.55
C LEU A 95 5.62 5.52 -5.07
N GLY A 96 6.29 6.50 -5.67
CA GLY A 96 6.25 6.71 -7.11
C GLY A 96 5.56 7.98 -7.58
N GLY A 97 4.50 7.83 -8.36
CA GLY A 97 3.83 8.86 -9.14
C GLY A 97 4.54 9.15 -10.46
N TRP A 98 3.85 9.90 -11.32
CA TRP A 98 4.29 10.24 -12.68
C TRP A 98 5.75 10.69 -12.78
N THR A 99 6.20 11.60 -11.90
CA THR A 99 7.56 12.18 -11.93
C THR A 99 8.58 11.44 -11.06
N ALA A 100 8.12 10.58 -10.15
CA ALA A 100 8.92 9.99 -9.07
C ALA A 100 9.03 8.44 -9.11
N SER A 101 8.56 7.84 -10.20
CA SER A 101 8.67 6.41 -10.51
C SER A 101 10.02 5.96 -11.12
N ARG A 102 10.99 6.88 -11.32
CA ARG A 102 12.13 6.69 -12.24
C ARG A 102 12.98 5.44 -11.99
N TRP A 103 13.09 4.99 -10.74
CA TRP A 103 14.03 3.95 -10.34
C TRP A 103 13.38 2.66 -9.84
N PHE A 104 12.06 2.51 -9.98
CA PHE A 104 11.37 1.29 -9.59
C PHE A 104 11.96 0.05 -10.26
N SER A 105 12.11 0.07 -11.60
CA SER A 105 12.61 -1.07 -12.37
C SER A 105 13.96 -1.56 -11.83
N SER A 106 14.94 -0.65 -11.69
CA SER A 106 16.24 -0.98 -11.13
C SER A 106 16.18 -1.47 -9.68
N ASN A 107 15.28 -0.91 -8.87
CA ASN A 107 15.17 -1.24 -7.45
C ASN A 107 14.53 -2.60 -7.21
N VAL A 108 13.73 -3.12 -8.14
CA VAL A 108 13.15 -4.47 -8.05
C VAL A 108 13.82 -5.52 -8.95
N ALA A 109 14.79 -5.11 -9.78
CA ALA A 109 15.33 -5.93 -10.88
C ALA A 109 15.92 -7.29 -10.47
N THR A 110 16.57 -7.36 -9.31
CA THR A 110 17.30 -8.56 -8.86
C THR A 110 16.82 -8.99 -7.47
N PRO A 111 16.98 -10.28 -7.08
CA PRO A 111 16.65 -10.71 -5.72
C PRO A 111 17.37 -9.89 -4.65
N LYS A 112 18.65 -9.58 -4.86
CA LYS A 112 19.43 -8.74 -3.94
C LYS A 112 18.83 -7.34 -3.80
N ASN A 113 18.47 -6.71 -4.92
CA ASN A 113 17.87 -5.37 -4.90
C ASN A 113 16.49 -5.39 -4.23
N ARG A 114 15.66 -6.40 -4.50
CA ARG A 114 14.36 -6.55 -3.84
C ARG A 114 14.48 -6.72 -2.34
N THR A 115 15.35 -7.59 -1.85
CA THR A 115 15.56 -7.73 -0.41
C THR A 115 16.03 -6.42 0.24
N ALA A 116 16.95 -5.70 -0.41
CA ALA A 116 17.41 -4.40 0.08
C ALA A 116 16.28 -3.35 0.07
N PHE A 117 15.50 -3.29 -1.00
CA PHE A 117 14.43 -2.32 -1.15
C PHE A 117 13.24 -2.63 -0.22
N VAL A 118 12.93 -3.91 0.03
CA VAL A 118 11.96 -4.31 1.07
C VAL A 118 12.40 -3.77 2.42
N LYS A 119 13.68 -3.87 2.77
CA LYS A 119 14.19 -3.28 4.01
C LYS A 119 13.99 -1.77 4.04
N THR A 120 14.34 -1.06 2.98
CA THR A 120 14.15 0.40 2.89
C THR A 120 12.69 0.82 3.05
N VAL A 121 11.78 0.11 2.40
CA VAL A 121 10.34 0.41 2.46
C VAL A 121 9.77 0.10 3.85
N VAL A 122 10.21 -0.98 4.49
CA VAL A 122 9.81 -1.33 5.86
C VAL A 122 10.38 -0.33 6.88
N ASP A 123 11.65 0.01 6.79
CA ASP A 123 12.29 1.00 7.67
C ASP A 123 11.56 2.36 7.54
N PHE A 124 11.24 2.78 6.32
CA PHE A 124 10.47 4.00 6.06
C PHE A 124 9.07 3.94 6.69
N ALA A 125 8.37 2.82 6.54
CA ALA A 125 7.05 2.64 7.12
C ALA A 125 7.06 2.71 8.65
N GLN A 126 8.07 2.10 9.29
CA GLN A 126 8.25 2.18 10.74
C GLN A 126 8.64 3.58 11.21
N GLN A 127 9.54 4.25 10.48
CA GLN A 127 10.01 5.60 10.80
C GLN A 127 8.85 6.59 10.87
N TYR A 128 7.96 6.55 9.88
CA TYR A 128 6.83 7.48 9.78
C TYR A 128 5.53 6.91 10.38
N LYS A 129 5.54 5.67 10.89
CA LYS A 129 4.38 4.99 11.48
C LYS A 129 3.16 4.94 10.55
N ILE A 130 3.39 4.71 9.26
CA ILE A 130 2.31 4.62 8.28
C ILE A 130 1.61 3.27 8.36
N ASP A 131 0.33 3.25 8.02
CA ASP A 131 -0.52 2.05 8.05
C ASP A 131 -0.51 1.29 6.71
N GLY A 132 -0.01 1.93 5.65
CA GLY A 132 0.01 1.32 4.33
C GLY A 132 0.87 2.04 3.31
N LEU A 133 1.09 1.33 2.21
CA LEU A 133 1.88 1.78 1.08
C LEU A 133 1.03 1.66 -0.19
N ASP A 134 1.00 2.74 -0.94
CA ASP A 134 0.38 2.76 -2.27
C ASP A 134 1.50 2.75 -3.32
N PHE A 135 1.56 1.72 -4.15
CA PHE A 135 2.56 1.63 -5.22
C PHE A 135 2.04 2.31 -6.48
N ASP A 136 2.40 3.58 -6.65
CA ASP A 136 2.08 4.37 -7.82
C ASP A 136 3.23 4.30 -8.84
N TRP A 137 3.60 3.08 -9.27
CA TRP A 137 4.63 2.91 -10.29
C TRP A 137 4.00 3.16 -11.67
N GLU A 138 4.44 4.24 -12.31
CA GLU A 138 3.99 4.64 -13.65
C GLU A 138 5.07 4.49 -14.73
N TYR A 139 5.31 3.32 -15.34
CA TYR A 139 4.63 2.01 -15.15
C TYR A 139 5.61 0.83 -15.27
N PRO A 140 5.28 -0.37 -14.75
CA PRO A 140 6.04 -1.59 -15.02
C PRO A 140 6.15 -1.85 -16.54
N ASN A 141 7.39 -1.97 -17.03
CA ASN A 141 7.73 -2.17 -18.45
C ASN A 141 7.10 -1.16 -19.42
N ALA A 142 6.90 0.08 -18.97
CA ALA A 142 6.46 1.19 -19.81
C ALA A 142 7.17 2.50 -19.41
N ILE A 143 7.43 3.36 -20.40
CA ILE A 143 8.37 4.49 -20.24
C ILE A 143 7.87 5.60 -19.29
N GLY A 144 6.56 5.69 -19.04
CA GLY A 144 5.96 6.73 -18.20
C GLY A 144 6.34 8.14 -18.67
N ILE A 145 6.90 8.93 -17.77
CA ILE A 145 7.32 10.32 -18.01
C ILE A 145 8.49 10.50 -19.00
N GLY A 146 9.10 9.41 -19.50
CA GLY A 146 10.14 9.49 -20.53
C GLY A 146 11.56 9.21 -20.05
N CYS A 147 11.79 9.13 -18.74
CA CYS A 147 13.11 8.92 -18.15
C CYS A 147 13.16 7.81 -17.09
N ASN A 148 12.13 6.97 -17.04
CA ASN A 148 12.13 5.81 -16.16
C ASN A 148 13.14 4.75 -16.61
N THR A 149 13.79 4.12 -15.65
CA THR A 149 14.37 2.78 -15.88
C THR A 149 13.23 1.81 -16.19
N ILE A 150 13.44 0.94 -17.19
CA ILE A 150 12.44 -0.04 -17.63
C ILE A 150 13.10 -1.40 -17.88
N SER A 151 12.34 -2.46 -17.68
CA SER A 151 12.74 -3.82 -18.03
C SER A 151 11.54 -4.65 -18.48
N PRO A 152 11.71 -5.53 -19.48
CA PRO A 152 10.69 -6.54 -19.81
C PRO A 152 10.27 -7.40 -18.60
N ASN A 153 11.14 -7.53 -17.59
CA ASN A 153 10.86 -8.31 -16.39
C ASN A 153 10.14 -7.53 -15.27
N ASP A 154 9.81 -6.25 -15.46
CA ASP A 154 9.29 -5.38 -14.40
C ASP A 154 8.04 -5.95 -13.73
N THR A 155 7.05 -6.40 -14.50
CA THR A 155 5.81 -6.97 -13.94
C THR A 155 6.08 -8.19 -13.06
N LYS A 156 6.96 -9.10 -13.49
CA LYS A 156 7.37 -10.28 -12.71
C LYS A 156 8.16 -9.89 -11.46
N ASN A 157 9.08 -8.95 -11.61
CA ASN A 157 9.94 -8.48 -10.53
C ASN A 157 9.16 -7.70 -9.47
N PHE A 158 8.16 -6.92 -9.88
CA PHE A 158 7.25 -6.22 -9.00
C PHE A 158 6.43 -7.21 -8.17
N LEU A 159 5.84 -8.23 -8.81
CA LEU A 159 5.16 -9.31 -8.08
C LEU A 159 6.07 -9.98 -7.05
N SER A 160 7.30 -10.32 -7.45
CA SER A 160 8.28 -10.94 -6.55
C SER A 160 8.62 -10.02 -5.37
N PHE A 161 8.73 -8.71 -5.61
CA PHE A 161 8.98 -7.72 -4.57
C PHE A 161 7.81 -7.64 -3.58
N LEU A 162 6.57 -7.57 -4.06
CA LEU A 162 5.39 -7.55 -3.20
C LEU A 162 5.28 -8.82 -2.34
N GLN A 163 5.60 -9.98 -2.92
CA GLN A 163 5.63 -11.25 -2.19
C GLN A 163 6.74 -11.29 -1.13
N GLU A 164 7.92 -10.74 -1.41
CA GLU A 164 8.99 -10.59 -0.42
C GLU A 164 8.59 -9.61 0.70
N LEU A 165 7.94 -8.49 0.35
CA LEU A 165 7.41 -7.52 1.31
C LEU A 165 6.36 -8.16 2.22
N ARG A 166 5.44 -8.96 1.68
CA ARG A 166 4.41 -9.68 2.46
C ARG A 166 4.96 -10.72 3.41
N LYS A 167 6.15 -11.28 3.12
CA LYS A 167 6.84 -12.22 4.04
C LYS A 167 7.58 -11.50 5.16
N ASN A 168 7.87 -10.20 5.02
CA ASN A 168 8.47 -9.43 6.09
C ASN A 168 7.43 -9.18 7.21
N PRO A 169 7.76 -9.36 8.51
CA PRO A 169 6.80 -9.20 9.61
C PRO A 169 6.12 -7.82 9.65
N VAL A 170 6.82 -6.75 9.32
CA VAL A 170 6.22 -5.40 9.23
C VAL A 170 5.44 -5.24 7.93
N GLY A 171 6.01 -5.68 6.81
CA GLY A 171 5.30 -5.63 5.52
C GLY A 171 3.99 -6.43 5.51
N ALA A 172 3.87 -7.46 6.34
CA ALA A 172 2.65 -8.23 6.56
C ALA A 172 1.54 -7.44 7.29
N THR A 173 1.90 -6.44 8.10
CA THR A 173 0.91 -5.62 8.83
C THR A 173 0.43 -4.40 8.04
N LEU A 174 1.14 -4.01 6.98
CA LEU A 174 0.78 -2.86 6.15
C LEU A 174 -0.37 -3.18 5.19
N THR A 175 -1.26 -2.23 4.98
CA THR A 175 -2.12 -2.27 3.79
C THR A 175 -1.26 -1.98 2.55
N LEU A 176 -1.36 -2.79 1.50
CA LEU A 176 -0.69 -2.52 0.23
C LEU A 176 -1.75 -2.28 -0.83
N SER A 177 -1.64 -1.15 -1.51
CA SER A 177 -2.45 -0.78 -2.67
C SER A 177 -1.54 -0.41 -3.84
N ALA A 178 -2.10 -0.20 -5.01
CA ALA A 178 -1.36 0.30 -6.16
C ALA A 178 -2.28 1.13 -7.05
N ALA A 179 -1.80 2.29 -7.48
CA ALA A 179 -2.36 2.96 -8.64
C ALA A 179 -1.94 2.19 -9.89
N THR A 180 -2.90 1.85 -10.75
CA THR A 180 -2.64 1.07 -11.95
C THR A 180 -3.17 1.80 -13.17
N HIS A 181 -2.51 1.58 -14.31
CA HIS A 181 -3.05 1.99 -15.59
C HIS A 181 -4.41 1.29 -15.81
N VAL A 182 -5.32 1.91 -16.57
CA VAL A 182 -6.64 1.32 -16.91
C VAL A 182 -6.54 0.02 -17.73
N LEU A 183 -5.33 -0.36 -18.14
CA LEU A 183 -5.01 -1.60 -18.82
C LEU A 183 -4.04 -2.38 -17.94
N PRO A 184 -4.03 -3.72 -18.00
CA PRO A 184 -3.06 -4.53 -17.26
C PRO A 184 -1.61 -4.11 -17.52
N PHE A 185 -0.74 -4.42 -16.55
CA PHE A 185 0.70 -4.16 -16.66
C PHE A 185 1.28 -4.78 -17.91
N VAL A 186 2.33 -4.14 -18.43
CA VAL A 186 3.01 -4.61 -19.65
C VAL A 186 3.88 -5.82 -19.28
N ASP A 187 3.63 -6.96 -19.90
CA ASP A 187 4.38 -8.19 -19.66
C ASP A 187 5.72 -8.22 -20.41
N ALA A 188 6.48 -9.30 -20.27
CA ALA A 188 7.80 -9.44 -20.90
C ALA A 188 7.79 -9.48 -22.43
N THR A 189 6.62 -9.68 -23.05
CA THR A 189 6.45 -9.62 -24.51
C THR A 189 6.18 -8.20 -25.02
N GLY A 190 5.95 -7.24 -24.11
CA GLY A 190 5.44 -5.91 -24.44
C GLY A 190 3.92 -5.85 -24.59
N GLY A 191 3.23 -6.98 -24.40
CA GLY A 191 1.76 -7.08 -24.39
C GLY A 191 1.15 -6.73 -23.03
N ARG A 192 -0.18 -6.73 -22.95
CA ARG A 192 -0.91 -6.56 -21.69
C ARG A 192 -0.99 -7.91 -20.98
N SER A 193 -0.57 -7.97 -19.71
CA SER A 193 -0.64 -9.21 -18.94
C SER A 193 -2.09 -9.71 -18.89
N THR A 194 -2.29 -10.96 -19.31
CA THR A 194 -3.59 -11.65 -19.23
C THR A 194 -3.76 -12.42 -17.93
N ASP A 195 -2.68 -12.58 -17.15
CA ASP A 195 -2.69 -13.22 -15.84
C ASP A 195 -2.16 -12.24 -14.78
N VAL A 196 -3.06 -11.86 -13.87
CA VAL A 196 -2.74 -11.02 -12.71
C VAL A 196 -3.04 -11.75 -11.39
N THR A 197 -3.33 -13.05 -11.44
CA THR A 197 -3.75 -13.83 -10.27
C THR A 197 -2.69 -13.86 -9.17
N GLY A 198 -1.41 -13.70 -9.53
CA GLY A 198 -0.32 -13.54 -8.57
C GLY A 198 -0.43 -12.31 -7.68
N PHE A 199 -1.03 -11.22 -8.17
CA PHE A 199 -1.21 -9.96 -7.43
C PHE A 199 -2.44 -9.97 -6.50
N ALA A 200 -3.30 -10.98 -6.59
CA ALA A 200 -4.52 -11.09 -5.77
C ALA A 200 -4.33 -11.92 -4.49
N LYS A 201 -3.08 -12.21 -4.08
CA LYS A 201 -2.73 -13.15 -3.00
C LYS A 201 -2.04 -12.48 -1.83
#